data_AF-A0A8S9KVG9-F1
#
_entry.id   AF-A0A8S9KVG9-F1
#
_cell.length_a   1.000
_cell.length_b   1.000
_cell.length_c   1.000
_cell.angle_alpha   90.00
_cell.angle_beta   90.00
_cell.angle_gamma   90.00
#
_symmetry.space_group_name_H-M   'P 1'
#
loop_
_entity.id
_entity.type
_entity.pdbx_description
1 polymer ?
#
loop_
_entity_poly.entity_id
_entity_poly.type
_entity_poly.pdbx_seq_one_letter_code
_entity_poly.pdbx_strand_id
1 'polypeptide(L)'
;VQFPARSSDSPLSSTTLKNCAKAALDCQQQHPSPRIDDNLSPVSLDSVVIAESDHPGNGRYAGASPIPSVGCVDANQLIQDVHSTERRNDFTENFYVPVYAMLPVGVIDNFGQLVDPQGVRQELSYMKSLNVDGVVIDCWWGIVEGWNPQKYVWSGYRELFNLIRDFKLKLQVVMAFHEYGGNASGNVMISLPQWVLEIGKDNPDIFFTDREGRRSFECMNWSIDKERVLHGRTGIEVYFDFMRSFRSDFDDLFVEGMIAAIEIGLGASGELKYPSFPERMGWIYPGIGEFQCYDKYSQTSLLKEAKARGFAFWGKGPENAGQYNSQPHETGFFQERGEYDSYYGRFFLNWYSQLLIGHAENVLSLANLAFEETKIIVKIPAIYWSYKTASHAAELTAGYYNPSNRDGYSPVFETLKKYSVTVKFVCPGPQMSSNEHEEALADPEGLSWQVVNAAWDKGLLIGGENAITCFDREGCMRLIEMAKPRNHPDSYHFSFFTYRQPSPLVQGSTCFADLDYFIKRMHGEVYMHLQSIAHVYIAKLLFLRFIVCFCR
;
A
#
# COMPACT_ATOMS: atom_id res chain seq x y z
N VAL A 1 -40.20 -27.82 37.18
CA VAL A 1 -41.55 -27.23 37.26
C VAL A 1 -42.05 -27.04 35.84
N GLN A 2 -43.31 -27.35 35.53
CA GLN A 2 -43.85 -27.44 34.16
C GLN A 2 -44.44 -26.11 33.62
N PHE A 3 -44.65 -26.09 32.29
CA PHE A 3 -45.42 -25.13 31.50
C PHE A 3 -46.90 -24.94 31.97
N PRO A 4 -47.62 -23.90 31.50
CA PRO A 4 -48.34 -23.96 30.21
C PRO A 4 -48.03 -22.74 29.30
N ALA A 5 -47.96 -22.79 27.96
CA ALA A 5 -48.72 -23.50 26.91
C ALA A 5 -50.13 -22.94 26.62
N ARG A 6 -50.28 -22.27 25.46
CA ARG A 6 -51.54 -22.25 24.68
C ARG A 6 -51.29 -21.90 23.21
N SER A 7 -51.97 -22.62 22.33
CA SER A 7 -51.93 -22.51 20.86
C SER A 7 -53.35 -22.51 20.30
N SER A 8 -53.61 -21.69 19.29
CA SER A 8 -54.70 -21.78 18.29
C SER A 8 -54.77 -20.45 17.52
N ASP A 9 -55.19 -20.35 16.25
CA ASP A 9 -55.33 -21.31 15.16
C ASP A 9 -55.22 -20.53 13.84
N SER A 10 -54.88 -21.20 12.73
CA SER A 10 -55.10 -20.66 11.37
C SER A 10 -56.52 -20.99 10.89
N PRO A 11 -57.03 -20.31 9.85
CA PRO A 11 -57.17 -21.07 8.61
C PRO A 11 -56.85 -20.31 7.31
N LEU A 12 -56.41 -21.07 6.30
CA LEU A 12 -56.38 -20.63 4.91
C LEU A 12 -57.80 -20.40 4.36
N SER A 13 -57.91 -19.50 3.37
CA SER A 13 -58.90 -19.69 2.30
C SER A 13 -58.34 -19.22 0.96
N SER A 14 -58.43 -20.10 -0.02
CA SER A 14 -58.09 -19.83 -1.42
C SER A 14 -59.38 -19.88 -2.25
N THR A 15 -59.57 -18.92 -3.15
CA THR A 15 -60.53 -19.06 -4.26
C THR A 15 -60.07 -18.23 -5.44
N THR A 16 -60.26 -18.79 -6.64
CA THR A 16 -59.68 -18.33 -7.91
C THR A 16 -60.79 -17.82 -8.84
N LEU A 17 -60.39 -17.17 -9.95
CA LEU A 17 -61.18 -16.86 -11.16
C LEU A 17 -62.13 -15.63 -11.01
N LYS A 18 -62.25 -14.69 -11.97
CA LYS A 18 -62.08 -14.82 -13.43
C LYS A 18 -61.86 -13.45 -14.13
N ASN A 19 -61.06 -13.48 -15.19
CA ASN A 19 -61.18 -12.77 -16.48
C ASN A 19 -61.68 -11.31 -16.56
N CYS A 20 -60.85 -10.46 -17.18
CA CYS A 20 -61.28 -9.71 -18.37
C CYS A 20 -60.10 -9.51 -19.35
N ALA A 21 -60.31 -9.73 -20.65
CA ALA A 21 -59.26 -9.64 -21.69
C ALA A 21 -59.87 -9.43 -23.10
N LYS A 22 -59.03 -8.94 -24.04
CA LYS A 22 -59.30 -8.59 -25.47
C LYS A 22 -59.96 -7.21 -25.67
N ALA A 23 -59.71 -6.45 -26.75
CA ALA A 23 -58.91 -6.64 -27.99
C ALA A 23 -58.15 -5.31 -28.30
N ALA A 24 -57.00 -5.19 -29.00
CA ALA A 24 -56.32 -5.89 -30.11
C ALA A 24 -56.57 -5.30 -31.52
N LEU A 25 -55.54 -5.39 -32.41
CA LEU A 25 -55.40 -4.92 -33.81
C LEU A 25 -55.22 -3.39 -34.02
N ASP A 26 -54.53 -2.88 -35.05
CA ASP A 26 -53.46 -3.40 -35.95
C ASP A 26 -52.86 -2.22 -36.76
N CYS A 27 -51.63 -2.37 -37.32
CA CYS A 27 -51.28 -2.14 -38.75
C CYS A 27 -49.78 -1.86 -39.02
N GLN A 28 -49.37 -2.10 -40.28
CA GLN A 28 -47.98 -2.32 -40.72
C GLN A 28 -47.36 -1.18 -41.55
N GLN A 29 -46.02 -1.19 -41.61
CA GLN A 29 -45.12 -0.88 -42.74
C GLN A 29 -45.52 0.17 -43.81
N GLN A 30 -44.60 1.10 -44.10
CA GLN A 30 -44.11 1.38 -45.46
C GLN A 30 -42.79 2.19 -45.50
N HIS A 31 -41.88 1.83 -46.41
CA HIS A 31 -40.73 2.63 -46.87
C HIS A 31 -41.15 3.44 -48.12
N PRO A 32 -40.55 4.62 -48.42
CA PRO A 32 -39.36 4.62 -49.29
C PRO A 32 -38.30 5.72 -49.01
N SER A 33 -37.05 5.42 -49.42
CA SER A 33 -35.92 6.36 -49.63
C SER A 33 -36.06 7.07 -51.02
N PRO A 34 -35.16 7.96 -51.52
CA PRO A 34 -33.75 8.24 -51.11
C PRO A 34 -33.24 9.70 -51.25
N ARG A 35 -31.90 9.87 -51.21
CA ARG A 35 -31.01 11.02 -51.53
C ARG A 35 -30.56 11.88 -50.33
N ILE A 36 -29.33 12.42 -50.25
CA ILE A 36 -28.04 12.28 -50.99
C ILE A 36 -26.94 12.86 -50.07
N ASP A 37 -25.72 12.28 -50.05
CA ASP A 37 -24.39 12.80 -49.61
C ASP A 37 -24.26 13.56 -48.25
N ASP A 38 -23.13 13.62 -47.54
CA ASP A 38 -21.71 13.45 -47.89
C ASP A 38 -20.95 12.46 -46.98
N ASN A 39 -19.97 11.76 -47.57
CA ASN A 39 -18.92 11.02 -46.86
C ASN A 39 -17.62 11.85 -46.84
N LEU A 40 -16.97 11.99 -45.68
CA LEU A 40 -15.54 12.33 -45.62
C LEU A 40 -14.81 11.48 -44.57
N SER A 41 -13.96 10.59 -45.06
CA SER A 41 -12.91 9.91 -44.28
C SER A 41 -11.57 10.63 -44.53
N PRO A 42 -10.70 10.79 -43.52
CA PRO A 42 -9.30 11.16 -43.76
C PRO A 42 -8.49 9.95 -44.22
N VAL A 43 -7.50 10.20 -45.08
CA VAL A 43 -6.74 9.20 -45.85
C VAL A 43 -5.37 8.92 -45.22
N SER A 44 -4.89 7.69 -45.37
CA SER A 44 -3.54 7.25 -44.97
C SER A 44 -2.44 7.93 -45.79
N LEU A 45 -1.28 8.18 -45.19
CA LEU A 45 -0.03 8.44 -45.91
C LEU A 45 1.11 7.60 -45.33
N ASP A 46 1.91 7.05 -46.23
CA ASP A 46 2.93 6.04 -45.97
C ASP A 46 4.31 6.56 -46.37
N SER A 47 5.33 6.05 -45.67
CA SER A 47 6.76 5.97 -45.98
C SER A 47 7.44 6.88 -47.04
N VAL A 48 8.55 7.51 -46.63
CA VAL A 48 9.66 7.92 -47.52
C VAL A 48 11.00 7.45 -46.94
N VAL A 49 11.80 6.79 -47.76
CA VAL A 49 13.18 6.34 -47.49
C VAL A 49 14.11 7.06 -48.46
N ILE A 50 15.23 7.63 -47.98
CA ILE A 50 16.42 7.96 -48.81
C ILE A 50 17.69 7.57 -48.04
N ALA A 51 18.70 7.10 -48.77
CA ALA A 51 19.90 6.43 -48.29
C ALA A 51 21.18 7.32 -48.34
N GLU A 52 22.30 6.71 -47.94
CA GLU A 52 23.67 7.24 -47.87
C GLU A 52 24.26 7.72 -49.22
N SER A 53 25.30 8.56 -49.16
CA SER A 53 26.46 8.51 -50.09
C SER A 53 27.63 9.40 -49.61
N ASP A 54 28.81 9.18 -50.19
CA ASP A 54 30.13 9.34 -49.56
C ASP A 54 31.01 10.53 -50.03
N HIS A 55 31.86 11.01 -49.09
CA HIS A 55 33.27 11.48 -49.29
C HIS A 55 33.58 12.71 -50.21
N PRO A 56 34.84 13.26 -50.24
CA PRO A 56 35.95 13.29 -49.26
C PRO A 56 36.64 14.69 -49.08
N GLY A 57 37.60 14.84 -48.14
CA GLY A 57 38.79 15.72 -48.37
C GLY A 57 39.49 16.42 -47.19
N ASN A 58 40.76 16.02 -46.91
CA ASN A 58 41.86 16.73 -46.19
C ASN A 58 41.64 17.28 -44.74
N GLY A 59 42.54 17.09 -43.77
CA GLY A 59 43.75 16.26 -43.68
C GLY A 59 44.81 16.77 -42.66
N ARG A 60 45.73 15.87 -42.21
CA ARG A 60 47.03 16.13 -41.52
C ARG A 60 46.98 16.54 -40.03
N TYR A 61 47.89 16.13 -39.10
CA TYR A 61 49.09 15.25 -39.15
C TYR A 61 49.41 14.68 -37.74
N ALA A 62 50.04 13.47 -37.67
CA ALA A 62 50.98 12.89 -36.65
C ALA A 62 50.70 13.04 -35.12
N GLY A 63 51.03 12.13 -34.19
CA GLY A 63 51.83 10.89 -34.13
C GLY A 63 52.45 10.76 -32.71
N ALA A 64 52.92 9.63 -32.15
CA ALA A 64 52.97 8.22 -32.58
C ALA A 64 53.21 7.31 -31.32
N SER A 65 53.12 5.97 -31.46
CA SER A 65 53.45 4.97 -30.41
C SER A 65 54.96 4.58 -30.43
N PRO A 66 55.56 3.91 -29.41
CA PRO A 66 55.31 2.47 -29.14
C PRO A 66 55.43 1.99 -27.65
N ILE A 67 55.11 0.71 -27.41
CA ILE A 67 55.21 -0.04 -26.13
C ILE A 67 56.56 -0.81 -26.08
N PRO A 68 57.17 -1.06 -24.89
CA PRO A 68 57.39 -2.48 -24.49
C PRO A 68 57.39 -2.80 -22.96
N SER A 69 56.75 -3.93 -22.62
CA SER A 69 57.22 -5.04 -21.74
C SER A 69 57.72 -4.85 -20.29
N VAL A 70 56.94 -5.42 -19.34
CA VAL A 70 57.31 -6.28 -18.17
C VAL A 70 58.51 -5.89 -17.27
N GLY A 71 58.23 -5.64 -15.98
CA GLY A 71 59.22 -5.78 -14.91
C GLY A 71 58.79 -5.33 -13.51
N CYS A 72 58.75 -6.26 -12.55
CA CYS A 72 58.72 -6.08 -11.08
C CYS A 72 57.52 -5.31 -10.46
N VAL A 73 56.62 -6.03 -9.77
CA VAL A 73 55.65 -5.44 -8.85
C VAL A 73 56.36 -5.11 -7.53
N ASP A 74 56.39 -3.83 -7.15
CA ASP A 74 56.99 -3.40 -5.88
C ASP A 74 56.09 -3.77 -4.69
N ALA A 75 56.67 -4.34 -3.64
CA ALA A 75 55.94 -4.84 -2.47
C ALA A 75 55.20 -3.74 -1.69
N ASN A 76 55.55 -2.47 -1.94
CA ASN A 76 54.86 -1.32 -1.36
C ASN A 76 53.46 -1.07 -1.96
N GLN A 77 53.16 -1.56 -3.16
CA GLN A 77 51.85 -1.36 -3.79
C GLN A 77 50.76 -2.24 -3.15
N LEU A 78 51.10 -3.47 -2.72
CA LEU A 78 50.19 -4.31 -1.94
C LEU A 78 49.82 -3.69 -0.57
N ILE A 79 50.67 -2.84 -0.01
CA ILE A 79 50.42 -2.22 1.31
C ILE A 79 49.50 -0.99 1.18
N GLN A 80 49.51 -0.30 0.03
CA GLN A 80 48.54 0.76 -0.25
C GLN A 80 47.15 0.22 -0.59
N ASP A 81 47.05 -0.92 -1.28
CA ASP A 81 45.75 -1.56 -1.53
C ASP A 81 45.13 -2.16 -0.25
N VAL A 82 45.94 -2.65 0.70
CA VAL A 82 45.42 -3.07 2.02
C VAL A 82 44.89 -1.88 2.84
N HIS A 83 45.62 -0.76 2.90
CA HIS A 83 45.16 0.42 3.65
C HIS A 83 44.06 1.24 2.98
N SER A 84 43.82 1.07 1.67
CA SER A 84 42.62 1.60 1.01
C SER A 84 41.37 0.74 1.26
N THR A 85 41.54 -0.54 1.58
CA THR A 85 40.44 -1.47 1.87
C THR A 85 39.91 -1.34 3.31
N GLU A 86 40.75 -0.91 4.27
CA GLU A 86 40.37 -0.73 5.69
C GLU A 86 39.49 0.52 5.96
N ARG A 87 39.27 1.41 4.99
CA ARG A 87 38.46 2.63 5.13
C ARG A 87 37.07 2.56 4.50
N ARG A 88 36.53 1.37 4.21
CA ARG A 88 35.20 1.22 3.58
C ARG A 88 34.09 0.64 4.47
N ASN A 89 34.39 0.23 5.70
CA ASN A 89 33.49 -0.59 6.54
C ASN A 89 32.93 0.11 7.79
N ASP A 90 32.65 1.42 7.75
CA ASP A 90 32.07 2.14 8.92
C ASP A 90 31.04 3.23 8.55
N PHE A 91 30.57 3.28 7.29
CA PHE A 91 29.74 4.39 6.78
C PHE A 91 28.22 4.22 6.94
N THR A 92 27.72 3.03 7.30
CA THR A 92 26.26 2.77 7.29
C THR A 92 25.51 3.16 8.57
N GLU A 93 26.20 3.47 9.68
CA GLU A 93 25.50 3.91 10.90
C GLU A 93 24.92 5.33 10.78
N ASN A 94 25.51 6.19 9.93
CA ASN A 94 25.26 7.64 9.90
C ASN A 94 24.09 8.11 9.02
N PHE A 95 23.37 7.23 8.31
CA PHE A 95 22.20 7.66 7.52
C PHE A 95 21.05 8.09 8.44
N TYR A 96 20.54 9.31 8.23
CA TYR A 96 19.39 9.84 8.97
C TYR A 96 18.08 9.41 8.30
N VAL A 97 17.29 8.59 8.99
CA VAL A 97 15.94 8.23 8.56
C VAL A 97 14.94 8.95 9.46
N PRO A 98 14.15 9.91 8.95
CA PRO A 98 13.18 10.65 9.74
C PRO A 98 12.04 9.73 10.22
N VAL A 99 11.64 9.88 11.49
CA VAL A 99 10.60 9.07 12.12
C VAL A 99 9.35 9.91 12.37
N TYR A 100 8.22 9.44 11.84
CA TYR A 100 6.91 10.05 12.00
C TYR A 100 6.05 9.18 12.93
N ALA A 101 5.41 9.76 13.95
CA ALA A 101 4.53 9.00 14.84
C ALA A 101 3.07 9.11 14.39
N MET A 102 2.36 7.99 14.30
CA MET A 102 0.94 7.98 13.93
C MET A 102 0.06 8.33 15.14
N LEU A 103 -0.74 9.41 15.07
CA LEU A 103 -1.67 9.72 16.17
C LEU A 103 -2.82 8.68 16.24
N PRO A 104 -3.44 8.49 17.41
CA PRO A 104 -4.51 7.51 17.59
C PRO A 104 -5.73 7.81 16.71
N VAL A 105 -6.33 6.75 16.14
CA VAL A 105 -7.62 6.85 15.48
C VAL A 105 -8.70 7.22 16.50
N GLY A 106 -9.61 8.12 16.13
CA GLY A 106 -10.58 8.75 17.03
C GLY A 106 -10.12 10.09 17.61
N VAL A 107 -8.94 10.60 17.25
CA VAL A 107 -8.55 11.99 17.54
C VAL A 107 -9.52 13.00 16.93
N ILE A 108 -10.14 12.68 15.79
CA ILE A 108 -11.34 13.36 15.27
C ILE A 108 -12.54 12.40 15.42
N ASP A 109 -13.67 12.91 15.91
CA ASP A 109 -14.91 12.13 16.04
C ASP A 109 -15.72 12.07 14.74
N ASN A 110 -16.77 11.23 14.73
CA ASN A 110 -17.69 11.08 13.60
C ASN A 110 -18.55 12.34 13.30
N PHE A 111 -18.36 13.44 14.03
CA PHE A 111 -18.95 14.75 13.78
C PHE A 111 -17.91 15.79 13.29
N GLY A 112 -16.68 15.36 13.00
CA GLY A 112 -15.60 16.22 12.50
C GLY A 112 -15.02 17.17 13.55
N GLN A 113 -15.15 16.83 14.85
CA GLN A 113 -14.63 17.62 15.97
C GLN A 113 -13.37 16.99 16.56
N LEU A 114 -12.46 17.82 17.07
CA LEU A 114 -11.25 17.36 17.77
C LEU A 114 -11.60 16.82 19.17
N VAL A 115 -11.27 15.56 19.42
CA VAL A 115 -11.45 14.90 20.71
C VAL A 115 -10.23 15.17 21.60
N ASP A 116 -10.50 15.51 22.86
CA ASP A 116 -9.51 15.86 23.89
C ASP A 116 -8.29 16.69 23.40
N PRO A 117 -8.49 17.99 23.06
CA PRO A 117 -7.41 18.88 22.66
C PRO A 117 -6.30 19.08 23.71
N GLN A 118 -6.47 18.59 24.95
CA GLN A 118 -5.43 18.65 25.99
C GLN A 118 -4.62 17.36 26.07
N GLY A 119 -5.26 16.19 25.98
CA GLY A 119 -4.59 14.91 25.79
C GLY A 119 -3.71 14.90 24.54
N VAL A 120 -4.23 15.41 23.42
CA VAL A 120 -3.45 15.57 22.17
C VAL A 120 -2.22 16.47 22.38
N ARG A 121 -2.34 17.58 23.10
CA ARG A 121 -1.18 18.45 23.43
C ARG A 121 -0.15 17.72 24.29
N GLN A 122 -0.57 16.88 25.24
CA GLN A 122 0.35 16.09 26.06
C GLN A 122 1.07 15.03 25.22
N GLU A 123 0.35 14.33 24.34
CA GLU A 123 0.92 13.35 23.42
C GLU A 123 1.94 13.97 22.45
N LEU A 124 1.60 15.10 21.82
CA LEU A 124 2.53 15.84 20.96
C LEU A 124 3.77 16.33 21.74
N SER A 125 3.62 16.71 23.00
CA SER A 125 4.74 17.06 23.88
C SER A 125 5.67 15.87 24.13
N TYR A 126 5.12 14.68 24.39
CA TYR A 126 5.90 13.44 24.54
C TYR A 126 6.62 13.06 23.25
N MET A 127 5.94 13.06 22.10
CA MET A 127 6.57 12.84 20.79
C MET A 127 7.70 13.83 20.53
N LYS A 128 7.51 15.12 20.86
CA LYS A 128 8.55 16.13 20.68
C LYS A 128 9.77 15.89 21.58
N SER A 129 9.54 15.43 22.81
CA SER A 129 10.63 15.07 23.75
C SER A 129 11.45 13.86 23.31
N LEU A 130 10.88 13.00 22.47
CA LEU A 130 11.54 11.86 21.82
C LEU A 130 12.25 12.25 20.51
N ASN A 131 12.30 13.54 20.16
CA ASN A 131 12.85 14.07 18.91
C ASN A 131 12.15 13.57 17.61
N VAL A 132 10.89 13.12 17.69
CA VAL A 132 10.12 12.72 16.50
C VAL A 132 10.07 13.87 15.47
N ASP A 133 10.27 13.55 14.18
CA ASP A 133 10.32 14.52 13.08
C ASP A 133 8.94 15.14 12.78
N GLY A 134 7.91 14.31 12.85
CA GLY A 134 6.55 14.68 12.48
C GLY A 134 5.50 13.67 12.92
N VAL A 135 4.24 13.91 12.54
CA VAL A 135 3.13 13.01 12.81
C VAL A 135 2.41 12.60 11.54
N VAL A 136 1.77 11.43 11.59
CA VAL A 136 0.88 10.93 10.53
C VAL A 136 -0.56 10.99 11.02
N ILE A 137 -1.44 11.62 10.23
CA ILE A 137 -2.86 11.80 10.53
C ILE A 137 -3.73 11.25 9.40
N ASP A 138 -4.67 10.37 9.73
CA ASP A 138 -5.70 9.93 8.79
C ASP A 138 -6.82 10.96 8.65
N CYS A 139 -6.99 11.53 7.46
CA CYS A 139 -8.16 12.32 7.08
C CYS A 139 -9.24 11.41 6.52
N TRP A 140 -10.08 10.88 7.42
CA TRP A 140 -11.15 9.93 7.12
C TRP A 140 -12.24 10.52 6.22
N TRP A 141 -12.42 9.90 5.05
CA TRP A 141 -13.46 10.30 4.10
C TRP A 141 -14.87 10.23 4.69
N GLY A 142 -15.15 9.16 5.44
CA GLY A 142 -16.43 8.94 6.15
C GLY A 142 -16.76 9.95 7.25
N ILE A 143 -15.76 10.66 7.78
CA ILE A 143 -15.98 11.76 8.72
C ILE A 143 -16.22 13.06 7.93
N VAL A 144 -15.30 13.38 7.02
CA VAL A 144 -15.22 14.70 6.39
C VAL A 144 -16.33 14.93 5.37
N GLU A 145 -16.66 13.96 4.51
CA GLU A 145 -17.79 14.03 3.55
C GLU A 145 -18.95 13.12 3.98
N GLY A 146 -19.06 12.80 5.28
CA GLY A 146 -19.85 11.69 5.80
C GLY A 146 -21.34 11.73 5.45
N TRP A 147 -21.99 12.89 5.58
CA TRP A 147 -23.45 12.99 5.51
C TRP A 147 -24.01 13.34 4.13
N ASN A 148 -23.31 14.19 3.37
CA ASN A 148 -23.81 14.73 2.11
C ASN A 148 -22.65 14.86 1.10
N PRO A 149 -22.86 14.51 -0.18
CA PRO A 149 -21.85 14.69 -1.20
C PRO A 149 -21.44 16.16 -1.34
N GLN A 150 -20.15 16.41 -1.50
CA GLN A 150 -19.52 17.73 -1.62
C GLN A 150 -19.77 18.68 -0.43
N LYS A 151 -20.00 18.12 0.77
CA LYS A 151 -20.08 18.87 2.04
C LYS A 151 -18.97 18.43 2.98
N TYR A 152 -17.79 19.00 2.77
CA TYR A 152 -16.57 18.70 3.52
C TYR A 152 -16.51 19.45 4.85
N VAL A 153 -16.21 18.74 5.94
CA VAL A 153 -16.07 19.30 7.30
C VAL A 153 -14.62 19.12 7.77
N TRP A 154 -13.81 20.18 7.61
CA TRP A 154 -12.39 20.17 7.97
C TRP A 154 -12.07 20.80 9.34
N SER A 155 -13.07 21.33 10.06
CA SER A 155 -12.87 22.15 11.27
C SER A 155 -12.04 21.46 12.37
N GLY A 156 -12.34 20.20 12.72
CA GLY A 156 -11.58 19.47 13.73
C GLY A 156 -10.14 19.16 13.28
N TYR A 157 -9.95 18.82 12.00
CA TYR A 157 -8.61 18.65 11.41
C TYR A 157 -7.81 19.96 11.42
N ARG A 158 -8.46 21.10 11.17
CA ARG A 158 -7.81 22.41 11.26
C ARG A 158 -7.43 22.79 12.69
N GLU A 159 -8.25 22.47 13.69
CA GLU A 159 -7.84 22.63 15.09
C GLU A 159 -6.63 21.74 15.40
N LEU A 160 -6.69 20.45 15.04
CA LEU A 160 -5.62 19.48 15.25
C LEU A 160 -4.30 19.91 14.58
N PHE A 161 -4.34 20.34 13.32
CA PHE A 161 -3.15 20.78 12.59
C PHE A 161 -2.57 22.08 13.17
N ASN A 162 -3.42 23.00 13.68
CA ASN A 162 -2.93 24.16 14.43
C ASN A 162 -2.16 23.72 15.69
N LEU A 163 -2.62 22.70 16.43
CA LEU A 163 -1.87 22.16 17.57
C LEU A 163 -0.52 21.58 17.14
N ILE A 164 -0.49 20.76 16.08
CA ILE A 164 0.75 20.14 15.57
C ILE A 164 1.74 21.22 15.12
N ARG A 165 1.24 22.33 14.54
CA ARG A 165 2.04 23.49 14.14
C ARG A 165 2.69 24.19 15.34
N ASP A 166 1.99 24.35 16.46
CA ASP A 166 2.54 24.94 17.69
C ASP A 166 3.75 24.15 18.22
N PHE A 167 3.74 22.81 18.09
CA PHE A 167 4.88 21.94 18.43
C PHE A 167 5.99 21.87 17.36
N LYS A 168 5.80 22.54 16.21
CA LYS A 168 6.75 22.57 15.09
C LYS A 168 7.14 21.15 14.65
N LEU A 169 6.14 20.30 14.45
CA LEU A 169 6.28 18.95 13.90
C LEU A 169 5.87 18.98 12.42
N LYS A 170 6.54 18.17 11.59
CA LYS A 170 6.08 17.94 10.21
C LYS A 170 4.80 17.10 10.20
N LEU A 171 4.05 17.18 9.12
CA LEU A 171 2.76 16.50 8.99
C LEU A 171 2.74 15.64 7.71
N GLN A 172 2.49 14.34 7.86
CA GLN A 172 2.04 13.50 6.76
C GLN A 172 0.53 13.28 6.90
N VAL A 173 -0.23 13.41 5.82
CA VAL A 173 -1.69 13.28 5.86
C VAL A 173 -2.15 12.16 4.95
N VAL A 174 -2.97 11.24 5.48
CA VAL A 174 -3.55 10.15 4.71
C VAL A 174 -4.94 10.55 4.21
N MET A 175 -5.14 10.49 2.90
CA MET A 175 -6.47 10.55 2.29
C MET A 175 -7.14 9.19 2.49
N ALA A 176 -7.79 9.01 3.65
CA ALA A 176 -8.30 7.72 4.09
C ALA A 176 -9.68 7.42 3.48
N PHE A 177 -9.65 6.92 2.24
CA PHE A 177 -10.83 6.51 1.45
C PHE A 177 -11.38 5.12 1.82
N HIS A 178 -11.17 4.69 3.07
CA HIS A 178 -11.49 3.35 3.55
C HIS A 178 -12.15 3.39 4.94
N GLU A 179 -12.81 2.30 5.30
CA GLU A 179 -13.38 2.05 6.62
C GLU A 179 -12.29 1.70 7.66
N TYR A 180 -12.49 2.12 8.90
CA TYR A 180 -11.72 1.69 10.06
C TYR A 180 -12.62 1.08 11.13
N GLY A 181 -12.15 -0.02 11.73
CA GLY A 181 -12.82 -0.70 12.84
C GLY A 181 -13.78 -1.80 12.37
N GLY A 182 -13.30 -3.05 12.38
CA GLY A 182 -14.12 -4.25 12.13
C GLY A 182 -13.85 -5.44 13.07
N ASN A 183 -12.71 -5.46 13.78
CA ASN A 183 -12.16 -6.71 14.33
C ASN A 183 -12.06 -6.75 15.87
N ALA A 184 -12.58 -5.74 16.60
CA ALA A 184 -12.57 -5.76 18.07
C ALA A 184 -13.76 -5.02 18.69
N SER A 185 -14.41 -5.65 19.67
CA SER A 185 -15.50 -5.06 20.45
C SER A 185 -15.00 -3.92 21.34
N GLY A 186 -15.43 -2.69 21.05
CA GLY A 186 -15.18 -1.50 21.89
C GLY A 186 -14.32 -0.40 21.25
N ASN A 187 -13.80 -0.60 20.03
CA ASN A 187 -12.99 0.42 19.34
C ASN A 187 -13.83 1.39 18.51
N VAL A 188 -13.23 2.56 18.21
CA VAL A 188 -13.77 3.56 17.29
C VAL A 188 -14.02 2.94 15.92
N MET A 189 -15.24 3.09 15.41
CA MET A 189 -15.64 2.67 14.06
C MET A 189 -15.91 3.90 13.19
N ILE A 190 -15.28 3.92 12.02
CA ILE A 190 -15.40 4.98 11.01
C ILE A 190 -15.74 4.29 9.70
N SER A 191 -16.99 4.34 9.29
CA SER A 191 -17.44 3.74 8.03
C SER A 191 -17.04 4.59 6.83
N LEU A 192 -17.29 4.10 5.60
CA LEU A 192 -17.43 4.98 4.44
C LEU A 192 -18.59 5.98 4.65
N PRO A 193 -18.67 7.09 3.88
CA PRO A 193 -19.74 8.07 4.03
C PRO A 193 -21.13 7.46 3.94
N GLN A 194 -22.04 7.90 4.81
CA GLN A 194 -23.39 7.37 4.86
C GLN A 194 -24.10 7.47 3.51
N TRP A 195 -23.92 8.57 2.76
CA TRP A 195 -24.54 8.74 1.45
C TRP A 195 -24.06 7.70 0.41
N VAL A 196 -22.84 7.17 0.55
CA VAL A 196 -22.33 6.06 -0.28
C VAL A 196 -22.94 4.73 0.16
N LEU A 197 -23.03 4.50 1.47
CA LEU A 197 -23.68 3.31 2.03
C LEU A 197 -25.16 3.22 1.66
N GLU A 198 -25.88 4.34 1.61
CA GLU A 198 -27.26 4.39 1.11
C GLU A 198 -27.37 4.00 -0.37
N ILE A 199 -26.52 4.54 -1.26
CA ILE A 199 -26.45 4.12 -2.68
C ILE A 199 -26.17 2.61 -2.78
N GLY A 200 -25.32 2.10 -1.89
CA GLY A 200 -24.98 0.68 -1.81
C GLY A 200 -26.13 -0.27 -1.45
N LYS A 201 -27.24 0.24 -0.88
CA LYS A 201 -28.45 -0.56 -0.63
C LYS A 201 -29.19 -0.87 -1.94
N ASP A 202 -29.29 0.11 -2.83
CA ASP A 202 -29.95 -0.03 -4.13
C ASP A 202 -29.01 -0.62 -5.20
N ASN A 203 -27.70 -0.38 -5.06
CA ASN A 203 -26.65 -0.81 -5.99
C ASN A 203 -25.45 -1.41 -5.23
N PRO A 204 -25.57 -2.65 -4.69
CA PRO A 204 -24.51 -3.27 -3.87
C PRO A 204 -23.22 -3.56 -4.62
N ASP A 205 -23.23 -3.51 -5.95
CA ASP A 205 -22.06 -3.73 -6.80
C ASP A 205 -21.04 -2.57 -6.79
N ILE A 206 -21.35 -1.44 -6.13
CA ILE A 206 -20.32 -0.40 -5.83
C ILE A 206 -19.27 -0.90 -4.83
N PHE A 207 -19.49 -2.05 -4.19
CA PHE A 207 -18.58 -2.67 -3.24
C PHE A 207 -17.96 -3.94 -3.81
N PHE A 208 -16.75 -4.23 -3.35
CA PHE A 208 -16.07 -5.47 -3.66
C PHE A 208 -16.87 -6.68 -3.19
N THR A 209 -16.82 -7.74 -3.98
CA THR A 209 -17.74 -8.87 -3.85
C THR A 209 -17.01 -10.18 -4.11
N ASP A 210 -17.14 -11.11 -3.17
CA ASP A 210 -16.58 -12.46 -3.29
C ASP A 210 -17.51 -13.43 -4.01
N ARG A 211 -17.07 -14.67 -4.18
CA ARG A 211 -17.77 -15.69 -4.96
C ARG A 211 -19.13 -16.06 -4.39
N GLU A 212 -19.29 -15.98 -3.07
CA GLU A 212 -20.56 -16.25 -2.38
C GLU A 212 -21.53 -15.05 -2.42
N GLY A 213 -21.08 -13.91 -2.98
CA GLY A 213 -21.86 -12.68 -3.11
C GLY A 213 -21.81 -11.79 -1.87
N ARG A 214 -20.96 -12.10 -0.89
CA ARG A 214 -20.73 -11.28 0.31
C ARG A 214 -20.02 -9.99 -0.11
N ARG A 215 -20.36 -8.87 0.53
CA ARG A 215 -19.95 -7.51 0.10
C ARG A 215 -19.00 -6.89 1.12
N SER A 216 -17.87 -6.35 0.66
CA SER A 216 -16.89 -5.67 1.51
C SER A 216 -17.12 -4.16 1.48
N PHE A 217 -17.54 -3.61 2.62
CA PHE A 217 -17.77 -2.17 2.82
C PHE A 217 -16.48 -1.38 3.13
N GLU A 218 -15.31 -2.01 3.04
CA GLU A 218 -14.02 -1.43 3.46
C GLU A 218 -13.58 -0.29 2.54
N CYS A 219 -13.91 -0.35 1.26
CA CYS A 219 -13.59 0.64 0.24
C CYS A 219 -14.55 0.46 -0.95
N MET A 220 -14.57 1.43 -1.87
CA MET A 220 -15.33 1.29 -3.11
C MET A 220 -14.61 0.36 -4.09
N ASN A 221 -15.40 -0.34 -4.90
CA ASN A 221 -14.94 -1.18 -5.99
C ASN A 221 -14.30 -0.36 -7.11
N TRP A 222 -13.05 -0.66 -7.47
CA TRP A 222 -12.32 0.04 -8.54
C TRP A 222 -12.98 -0.07 -9.92
N SER A 223 -13.82 -1.08 -10.16
CA SER A 223 -14.57 -1.19 -11.41
C SER A 223 -15.62 -0.09 -11.60
N ILE A 224 -15.94 0.71 -10.57
CA ILE A 224 -16.77 1.92 -10.68
C ILE A 224 -15.97 3.22 -10.81
N ASP A 225 -14.64 3.15 -10.94
CA ASP A 225 -13.74 4.32 -11.10
C ASP A 225 -14.24 5.29 -12.18
N LYS A 226 -14.82 4.78 -13.26
CA LYS A 226 -15.27 5.54 -14.44
C LYS A 226 -16.78 5.47 -14.69
N GLU A 227 -17.54 4.90 -13.75
CA GLU A 227 -18.99 4.69 -13.87
C GLU A 227 -19.76 5.74 -13.06
N ARG A 228 -20.75 6.43 -13.66
CA ARG A 228 -21.47 7.55 -13.03
C ARG A 228 -22.57 7.10 -12.04
N VAL A 229 -22.19 6.29 -11.07
CA VAL A 229 -23.10 5.59 -10.15
C VAL A 229 -23.19 6.23 -8.76
N LEU A 230 -22.40 7.28 -8.49
CA LEU A 230 -22.34 7.97 -7.20
C LEU A 230 -23.06 9.34 -7.29
N HIS A 231 -24.41 9.30 -7.39
CA HIS A 231 -25.25 10.47 -7.67
C HIS A 231 -24.78 11.28 -8.90
N GLY A 232 -24.41 10.59 -9.98
CA GLY A 232 -23.92 11.20 -11.23
C GLY A 232 -22.41 11.44 -11.26
N ARG A 233 -21.69 11.31 -10.14
CA ARG A 233 -20.22 11.25 -10.10
C ARG A 233 -19.70 9.83 -10.32
N THR A 234 -18.46 9.74 -10.79
CA THR A 234 -17.63 8.53 -10.85
C THR A 234 -16.79 8.36 -9.59
N GLY A 235 -16.25 7.16 -9.34
CA GLY A 235 -15.39 6.91 -8.18
C GLY A 235 -14.18 7.85 -8.11
N ILE A 236 -13.50 8.09 -9.25
CA ILE A 236 -12.30 8.93 -9.28
C ILE A 236 -12.61 10.43 -9.16
N GLU A 237 -13.78 10.90 -9.63
CA GLU A 237 -14.24 12.27 -9.39
C GLU A 237 -14.48 12.52 -7.89
N VAL A 238 -15.04 11.55 -7.17
CA VAL A 238 -15.27 11.65 -5.73
C VAL A 238 -13.94 11.79 -4.96
N TYR A 239 -12.95 10.95 -5.26
CA TYR A 239 -11.62 11.05 -4.66
C TYR A 239 -10.92 12.38 -5.01
N PHE A 240 -11.04 12.85 -6.25
CA PHE A 240 -10.44 14.11 -6.68
C PHE A 240 -11.10 15.33 -6.04
N ASP A 241 -12.42 15.39 -5.95
CA ASP A 241 -13.14 16.47 -5.26
C ASP A 241 -12.70 16.56 -3.79
N PHE A 242 -12.53 15.41 -3.11
CA PHE A 242 -12.03 15.34 -1.74
C PHE A 242 -10.60 15.88 -1.59
N MET A 243 -9.67 15.38 -2.42
CA MET A 243 -8.28 15.83 -2.44
C MET A 243 -8.16 17.33 -2.72
N ARG A 244 -8.96 17.86 -3.66
CA ARG A 244 -9.01 19.29 -3.95
C ARG A 244 -9.60 20.11 -2.80
N SER A 245 -10.62 19.60 -2.11
CA SER A 245 -11.15 20.27 -0.92
C SER A 245 -10.09 20.34 0.19
N PHE A 246 -9.35 19.26 0.43
CA PHE A 246 -8.23 19.26 1.37
C PHE A 246 -7.15 20.28 0.96
N ARG A 247 -6.69 20.22 -0.29
CA ARG A 247 -5.69 21.18 -0.83
C ARG A 247 -6.12 22.62 -0.64
N SER A 248 -7.40 22.93 -0.85
CA SER A 248 -7.95 24.29 -0.74
C SER A 248 -8.18 24.74 0.70
N ASP A 249 -8.57 23.85 1.61
CA ASP A 249 -8.78 24.23 3.03
C ASP A 249 -7.43 24.44 3.74
N PHE A 250 -6.38 23.71 3.35
CA PHE A 250 -5.07 23.67 4.00
C PHE A 250 -3.92 24.36 3.26
N ASP A 251 -4.22 25.26 2.31
CA ASP A 251 -3.21 25.97 1.49
C ASP A 251 -2.11 26.67 2.31
N ASP A 252 -2.47 27.30 3.43
CA ASP A 252 -1.53 27.90 4.38
C ASP A 252 -0.47 26.90 4.85
N LEU A 253 -0.86 25.67 5.18
CA LEU A 253 0.04 24.63 5.70
C LEU A 253 0.92 23.99 4.61
N PHE A 254 0.46 24.00 3.35
CA PHE A 254 1.30 23.65 2.20
C PHE A 254 2.35 24.74 1.93
N VAL A 255 1.94 26.02 1.93
CA VAL A 255 2.85 27.17 1.69
C VAL A 255 3.87 27.34 2.83
N GLU A 256 3.49 27.07 4.08
CA GLU A 256 4.41 26.97 5.22
C GLU A 256 5.37 25.76 5.15
N GLY A 257 5.13 24.82 4.22
CA GLY A 257 5.88 23.57 4.11
C GLY A 257 5.73 22.66 5.34
N MET A 258 4.62 22.79 6.08
CA MET A 258 4.33 21.95 7.25
C MET A 258 3.93 20.54 6.82
N ILE A 259 3.07 20.45 5.80
CA ILE A 259 2.68 19.20 5.16
C ILE A 259 3.86 18.69 4.32
N ALA A 260 4.46 17.59 4.75
CA ALA A 260 5.66 17.00 4.16
C ALA A 260 5.36 15.98 3.05
N ALA A 261 4.20 15.31 3.13
CA ALA A 261 3.71 14.38 2.13
C ALA A 261 2.20 14.12 2.30
N ILE A 262 1.54 13.69 1.23
CA ILE A 262 0.18 13.16 1.24
C ILE A 262 0.22 11.67 0.89
N GLU A 263 -0.39 10.84 1.72
CA GLU A 263 -0.60 9.43 1.43
C GLU A 263 -1.98 9.21 0.83
N ILE A 264 -2.06 8.41 -0.23
CA ILE A 264 -3.31 8.14 -0.94
C ILE A 264 -3.76 6.72 -0.63
N GLY A 265 -4.91 6.59 0.05
CA GLY A 265 -5.52 5.29 0.28
C GLY A 265 -6.08 4.70 -1.02
N LEU A 266 -5.58 3.54 -1.46
CA LEU A 266 -5.94 2.93 -2.75
C LEU A 266 -6.73 1.63 -2.62
N GLY A 267 -7.27 1.31 -1.44
CA GLY A 267 -7.98 0.07 -1.20
C GLY A 267 -8.24 -0.21 0.28
N ALA A 268 -8.43 -1.48 0.59
CA ALA A 268 -8.70 -1.96 1.94
C ALA A 268 -7.55 -1.59 2.90
N SER A 269 -7.87 -1.06 4.09
CA SER A 269 -6.87 -0.56 5.06
C SER A 269 -5.97 0.58 4.53
N GLY A 270 -6.39 1.25 3.45
CA GLY A 270 -5.60 2.27 2.73
C GLY A 270 -4.51 1.69 1.83
N GLU A 271 -4.32 0.38 1.85
CA GLU A 271 -3.29 -0.33 1.08
C GLU A 271 -3.75 -0.57 -0.36
N LEU A 272 -2.80 -0.60 -1.30
CA LEU A 272 -3.08 -0.91 -2.71
C LEU A 272 -3.35 -2.43 -2.87
N LYS A 273 -4.48 -2.91 -2.35
CA LYS A 273 -4.89 -4.31 -2.37
C LYS A 273 -6.41 -4.48 -2.41
N TYR A 274 -6.85 -5.62 -2.94
CA TYR A 274 -8.22 -6.09 -2.77
C TYR A 274 -8.49 -6.45 -1.29
N PRO A 275 -9.75 -6.37 -0.81
CA PRO A 275 -10.15 -6.89 0.51
C PRO A 275 -10.25 -8.43 0.48
N SER A 276 -9.17 -9.14 0.15
CA SER A 276 -9.19 -10.59 -0.09
C SER A 276 -9.07 -11.46 1.15
N PHE A 277 -8.68 -10.88 2.30
CA PHE A 277 -8.53 -11.56 3.60
C PHE A 277 -9.24 -10.81 4.77
N PRO A 278 -10.54 -10.48 4.67
CA PRO A 278 -11.21 -9.70 5.72
C PRO A 278 -11.69 -10.61 6.87
N GLU A 279 -11.13 -10.44 8.06
CA GLU A 279 -11.50 -11.21 9.27
C GLU A 279 -13.02 -11.23 9.54
N ARG A 280 -13.69 -10.10 9.29
CA ARG A 280 -15.16 -9.95 9.41
C ARG A 280 -15.99 -10.87 8.49
N MET A 281 -15.41 -11.44 7.44
CA MET A 281 -16.05 -12.47 6.61
C MET A 281 -15.61 -13.90 6.99
N GLY A 282 -14.95 -14.05 8.13
CA GLY A 282 -14.48 -15.33 8.63
C GLY A 282 -13.13 -15.77 8.06
N TRP A 283 -12.36 -14.89 7.41
CA TRP A 283 -10.96 -15.17 7.10
C TRP A 283 -10.15 -15.28 8.40
N ILE A 284 -9.28 -16.29 8.46
CA ILE A 284 -8.36 -16.53 9.57
C ILE A 284 -6.98 -16.81 8.96
N TYR A 285 -5.95 -16.14 9.47
CA TYR A 285 -4.57 -16.41 9.08
C TYR A 285 -4.23 -17.90 9.34
N PRO A 286 -3.56 -18.62 8.42
CA PRO A 286 -2.93 -18.17 7.17
C PRO A 286 -3.73 -18.51 5.89
N GLY A 287 -5.05 -18.35 5.89
CA GLY A 287 -5.90 -18.67 4.74
C GLY A 287 -5.52 -17.92 3.46
N ILE A 288 -5.68 -18.55 2.29
CA ILE A 288 -5.31 -17.98 0.97
C ILE A 288 -6.13 -16.75 0.54
N GLY A 289 -7.26 -16.47 1.20
CA GLY A 289 -8.17 -15.40 0.81
C GLY A 289 -9.11 -15.77 -0.35
N GLU A 290 -9.90 -14.81 -0.83
CA GLU A 290 -10.74 -14.99 -2.03
C GLU A 290 -10.61 -13.81 -3.01
N PHE A 291 -10.75 -14.09 -4.31
CA PHE A 291 -10.84 -13.07 -5.36
C PHE A 291 -12.09 -12.20 -5.20
N GLN A 292 -11.91 -10.88 -5.20
CA GLN A 292 -12.96 -9.90 -4.85
C GLN A 292 -13.58 -9.23 -6.10
N CYS A 293 -13.93 -10.02 -7.12
CA CYS A 293 -14.29 -9.52 -8.46
C CYS A 293 -15.70 -9.90 -8.94
N TYR A 294 -16.58 -10.39 -8.07
CA TYR A 294 -17.86 -11.00 -8.47
C TYR A 294 -19.05 -10.02 -8.54
N ASP A 295 -18.80 -8.73 -8.35
CA ASP A 295 -19.77 -7.67 -8.59
C ASP A 295 -20.03 -7.48 -10.10
N LYS A 296 -21.16 -6.86 -10.46
CA LYS A 296 -21.53 -6.70 -11.88
C LYS A 296 -20.55 -5.87 -12.71
N TYR A 297 -19.85 -4.90 -12.14
CA TYR A 297 -18.96 -4.00 -12.89
C TYR A 297 -17.65 -4.72 -13.22
N SER A 298 -17.06 -5.41 -12.23
CA SER A 298 -15.88 -6.27 -12.40
C SER A 298 -16.15 -7.43 -13.36
N GLN A 299 -17.28 -8.12 -13.23
CA GLN A 299 -17.66 -9.19 -14.18
C GLN A 299 -17.88 -8.63 -15.61
N THR A 300 -18.43 -7.41 -15.75
CA THR A 300 -18.57 -6.74 -17.06
C THR A 300 -17.20 -6.38 -17.66
N SER A 301 -16.28 -5.86 -16.84
CA SER A 301 -14.89 -5.58 -17.22
C SER A 301 -14.16 -6.83 -17.70
N LEU A 302 -14.21 -7.91 -16.92
CA LEU A 302 -13.62 -9.22 -17.24
C LEU A 302 -14.20 -9.80 -18.54
N LEU A 303 -15.52 -9.77 -18.72
CA LEU A 303 -16.17 -10.26 -19.94
C LEU A 303 -15.80 -9.44 -21.18
N LYS A 304 -15.63 -8.12 -21.04
CA LYS A 304 -15.15 -7.24 -22.11
C LYS A 304 -13.72 -7.60 -22.52
N GLU A 305 -12.84 -7.80 -21.54
CA GLU A 305 -11.43 -8.14 -21.74
C GLU A 305 -11.24 -9.55 -22.33
N ALA A 306 -12.10 -10.50 -21.95
CA ALA A 306 -12.17 -11.85 -22.52
C ALA A 306 -12.65 -11.84 -23.97
N LYS A 307 -13.70 -11.05 -24.29
CA LYS A 307 -14.18 -10.85 -25.66
C LYS A 307 -13.13 -10.20 -26.56
N ALA A 308 -12.38 -9.23 -26.05
CA ALA A 308 -11.31 -8.55 -26.80
C ALA A 308 -10.18 -9.50 -27.25
N ARG A 309 -9.91 -10.57 -26.50
CA ARG A 309 -8.97 -11.65 -26.90
C ARG A 309 -9.61 -12.80 -27.68
N GLY A 310 -10.91 -12.75 -27.96
CA GLY A 310 -11.64 -13.82 -28.66
C GLY A 310 -12.07 -15.01 -27.79
N PHE A 311 -11.83 -14.98 -26.48
CA PHE A 311 -12.11 -16.07 -25.55
C PHE A 311 -13.26 -15.72 -24.59
N ALA A 312 -14.44 -15.38 -25.11
CA ALA A 312 -15.57 -14.89 -24.30
C ALA A 312 -15.98 -15.80 -23.13
N PHE A 313 -15.72 -17.12 -23.21
CA PHE A 313 -15.99 -18.08 -22.14
C PHE A 313 -15.00 -18.02 -20.95
N TRP A 314 -13.89 -17.28 -21.08
CA TRP A 314 -13.01 -16.90 -19.96
C TRP A 314 -13.51 -15.67 -19.20
N GLY A 315 -14.64 -15.06 -19.61
CA GLY A 315 -15.22 -13.87 -18.99
C GLY A 315 -15.92 -14.09 -17.66
N LYS A 316 -15.32 -14.84 -16.74
CA LYS A 316 -15.82 -15.19 -15.40
C LYS A 316 -14.67 -15.45 -14.42
N GLY A 317 -14.92 -15.36 -13.11
CA GLY A 317 -13.94 -15.73 -12.08
C GLY A 317 -13.70 -17.25 -11.96
N PRO A 318 -12.58 -17.70 -11.35
CA PRO A 318 -12.24 -19.12 -11.21
C PRO A 318 -13.14 -19.87 -10.22
N GLU A 319 -13.68 -21.01 -10.65
CA GLU A 319 -14.66 -21.82 -9.89
C GLU A 319 -14.02 -22.84 -8.93
N ASN A 320 -12.69 -22.97 -8.94
CA ASN A 320 -11.88 -23.98 -8.25
C ASN A 320 -10.83 -23.35 -7.32
N ALA A 321 -10.97 -22.06 -6.99
CA ALA A 321 -10.05 -21.27 -6.16
C ALA A 321 -10.18 -21.50 -4.63
N GLY A 322 -11.07 -22.40 -4.19
CA GLY A 322 -11.32 -22.62 -2.76
C GLY A 322 -12.20 -21.54 -2.12
N GLN A 323 -11.99 -21.29 -0.83
CA GLN A 323 -12.62 -20.28 0.03
C GLN A 323 -11.54 -19.58 0.88
N TYR A 324 -11.90 -18.52 1.61
CA TYR A 324 -10.98 -17.70 2.43
C TYR A 324 -9.91 -18.48 3.20
N ASN A 325 -10.29 -19.60 3.84
CA ASN A 325 -9.44 -20.38 4.74
C ASN A 325 -8.87 -21.67 4.14
N SER A 326 -9.06 -21.91 2.83
CA SER A 326 -8.43 -23.04 2.16
C SER A 326 -6.90 -22.89 2.15
N GLN A 327 -6.20 -24.01 2.06
CA GLN A 327 -4.77 -24.07 1.77
C GLN A 327 -4.53 -24.20 0.26
N PRO A 328 -3.40 -23.72 -0.29
CA PRO A 328 -3.17 -23.72 -1.74
C PRO A 328 -3.34 -25.12 -2.38
N HIS A 329 -2.82 -26.14 -1.71
CA HIS A 329 -2.84 -27.54 -2.15
C HIS A 329 -4.22 -28.22 -2.11
N GLU A 330 -5.20 -27.62 -1.44
CA GLU A 330 -6.59 -28.11 -1.40
C GLU A 330 -7.42 -27.63 -2.60
N THR A 331 -6.89 -26.69 -3.38
CA THR A 331 -7.64 -25.99 -4.44
C THR A 331 -7.19 -26.41 -5.84
N GLY A 332 -8.15 -26.54 -6.77
CA GLY A 332 -7.83 -26.82 -8.17
C GLY A 332 -7.06 -25.68 -8.85
N PHE A 333 -7.26 -24.45 -8.38
CA PHE A 333 -6.60 -23.26 -8.93
C PHE A 333 -5.16 -23.09 -8.45
N PHE A 334 -4.88 -23.16 -7.13
CA PHE A 334 -3.59 -22.77 -6.54
C PHE A 334 -2.63 -23.92 -6.20
N GLN A 335 -3.05 -25.18 -6.31
CA GLN A 335 -2.17 -26.35 -6.11
C GLN A 335 -0.95 -26.33 -7.06
N GLU A 336 0.07 -27.15 -6.79
CA GLU A 336 1.19 -27.29 -7.72
C GLU A 336 0.68 -27.71 -9.11
N ARG A 337 1.07 -26.97 -10.16
CA ARG A 337 0.57 -27.15 -11.54
C ARG A 337 -0.96 -26.98 -11.69
N GLY A 338 -1.59 -26.27 -10.75
CA GLY A 338 -2.99 -25.89 -10.78
C GLY A 338 -3.32 -24.88 -11.88
N GLU A 339 -4.60 -24.50 -11.96
CA GLU A 339 -5.10 -23.67 -13.06
C GLU A 339 -4.51 -22.26 -13.10
N TYR A 340 -3.91 -21.74 -12.03
CA TYR A 340 -3.24 -20.43 -11.97
C TYR A 340 -2.20 -20.23 -13.08
N ASP A 341 -1.46 -21.28 -13.46
CA ASP A 341 -0.43 -21.23 -14.51
C ASP A 341 -0.95 -21.66 -15.90
N SER A 342 -2.23 -22.02 -16.01
CA SER A 342 -2.88 -22.32 -17.30
C SER A 342 -3.09 -21.06 -18.16
N TYR A 343 -3.42 -21.22 -19.44
CA TYR A 343 -3.78 -20.08 -20.30
C TYR A 343 -4.92 -19.22 -19.74
N TYR A 344 -5.93 -19.84 -19.11
CA TYR A 344 -7.04 -19.13 -18.48
C TYR A 344 -6.60 -18.45 -17.18
N GLY A 345 -5.86 -19.14 -16.31
CA GLY A 345 -5.35 -18.56 -15.06
C GLY A 345 -4.43 -17.36 -15.30
N ARG A 346 -3.48 -17.47 -16.23
CA ARG A 346 -2.62 -16.36 -16.66
C ARG A 346 -3.41 -15.18 -17.24
N PHE A 347 -4.47 -15.45 -18.01
CA PHE A 347 -5.38 -14.40 -18.49
C PHE A 347 -6.12 -13.69 -17.35
N PHE A 348 -6.74 -14.46 -16.44
CA PHE A 348 -7.54 -13.94 -15.33
C PHE A 348 -6.67 -13.14 -14.34
N LEU A 349 -5.52 -13.68 -13.93
CA LEU A 349 -4.59 -13.03 -13.01
C LEU A 349 -3.96 -11.77 -13.62
N ASN A 350 -3.71 -11.77 -14.93
CA ASN A 350 -3.30 -10.56 -15.63
C ASN A 350 -4.42 -9.51 -15.61
N TRP A 351 -5.68 -9.86 -15.91
CA TRP A 351 -6.79 -8.90 -15.84
C TRP A 351 -6.97 -8.34 -14.41
N TYR A 352 -6.97 -9.20 -13.39
CA TYR A 352 -7.19 -8.83 -11.99
C TYR A 352 -6.07 -7.91 -11.47
N SER A 353 -4.80 -8.22 -11.74
CA SER A 353 -3.67 -7.35 -11.39
C SER A 353 -3.62 -6.05 -12.21
N GLN A 354 -4.06 -6.05 -13.47
CA GLN A 354 -4.16 -4.83 -14.27
C GLN A 354 -5.31 -3.92 -13.84
N LEU A 355 -6.39 -4.45 -13.25
CA LEU A 355 -7.45 -3.65 -12.65
C LEU A 355 -6.93 -2.88 -11.40
N LEU A 356 -6.12 -3.54 -10.57
CA LEU A 356 -5.40 -2.93 -9.44
C LEU A 356 -4.43 -1.81 -9.91
N ILE A 357 -3.60 -2.10 -10.91
CA ILE A 357 -2.63 -1.14 -11.46
C ILE A 357 -3.35 0.04 -12.12
N GLY A 358 -4.41 -0.22 -12.88
CA GLY A 358 -5.22 0.80 -13.55
C GLY A 358 -5.96 1.72 -12.57
N HIS A 359 -6.40 1.19 -11.42
CA HIS A 359 -6.96 2.00 -10.33
C HIS A 359 -5.94 2.98 -9.78
N ALA A 360 -4.76 2.48 -9.39
CA ALA A 360 -3.67 3.29 -8.90
C ALA A 360 -3.29 4.39 -9.91
N GLU A 361 -3.18 4.05 -11.20
CA GLU A 361 -2.88 5.01 -12.26
C GLU A 361 -3.96 6.11 -12.39
N ASN A 362 -5.24 5.76 -12.34
CA ASN A 362 -6.33 6.74 -12.40
C ASN A 362 -6.26 7.71 -11.21
N VAL A 363 -6.19 7.19 -9.98
CA VAL A 363 -6.25 8.01 -8.76
C VAL A 363 -4.99 8.85 -8.60
N LEU A 364 -3.80 8.30 -8.86
CA LEU A 364 -2.53 9.02 -8.73
C LEU A 364 -2.41 10.14 -9.76
N SER A 365 -2.94 9.98 -10.97
CA SER A 365 -2.98 11.08 -11.95
C SER A 365 -3.76 12.31 -11.46
N LEU A 366 -4.84 12.08 -10.70
CA LEU A 366 -5.68 13.12 -10.11
C LEU A 366 -5.09 13.66 -8.79
N ALA A 367 -4.43 12.80 -8.00
CA ALA A 367 -3.69 13.23 -6.80
C ALA A 367 -2.53 14.16 -7.17
N ASN A 368 -1.76 13.83 -8.21
CA ASN A 368 -0.67 14.66 -8.72
C ASN A 368 -1.19 16.02 -9.25
N LEU A 369 -2.40 16.07 -9.81
CA LEU A 369 -3.04 17.33 -10.20
C LEU A 369 -3.59 18.12 -9.00
N ALA A 370 -3.98 17.46 -7.91
CA ALA A 370 -4.50 18.10 -6.70
C ALA A 370 -3.40 18.62 -5.77
N PHE A 371 -2.22 17.99 -5.75
CA PHE A 371 -1.15 18.28 -4.77
C PHE A 371 0.17 18.77 -5.38
N GLU A 372 0.26 18.86 -6.72
CA GLU A 372 1.38 19.46 -7.46
C GLU A 372 2.74 18.88 -7.06
N GLU A 373 3.63 19.69 -6.46
CA GLU A 373 4.98 19.27 -6.06
C GLU A 373 5.02 18.50 -4.71
N THR A 374 3.89 18.34 -4.03
CA THR A 374 3.85 17.62 -2.75
C THR A 374 4.12 16.12 -2.96
N LYS A 375 5.01 15.55 -2.15
CA LYS A 375 5.34 14.13 -2.19
C LYS A 375 4.09 13.27 -1.96
N ILE A 376 3.85 12.34 -2.89
CA ILE A 376 2.78 11.35 -2.77
C ILE A 376 3.34 10.05 -2.19
N ILE A 377 2.64 9.48 -1.21
CA ILE A 377 2.93 8.17 -0.62
C ILE A 377 1.84 7.17 -1.02
N VAL A 378 2.25 5.93 -1.33
CA VAL A 378 1.32 4.79 -1.53
C VAL A 378 1.74 3.63 -0.64
N LYS A 379 0.77 3.05 0.05
CA LYS A 379 0.99 1.98 1.02
C LYS A 379 0.90 0.59 0.38
N ILE A 380 1.91 -0.24 0.62
CA ILE A 380 2.05 -1.59 0.07
C ILE A 380 2.07 -2.62 1.22
N PRO A 381 1.19 -3.63 1.21
CA PRO A 381 1.08 -4.64 2.27
C PRO A 381 2.22 -5.67 2.20
N ALA A 382 2.50 -6.31 3.34
CA ALA A 382 3.29 -7.54 3.40
C ALA A 382 2.37 -8.77 3.47
N ILE A 383 2.18 -9.45 2.34
CA ILE A 383 1.37 -10.67 2.22
C ILE A 383 2.31 -11.87 2.13
N TYR A 384 2.84 -12.29 3.28
CA TYR A 384 3.98 -13.21 3.35
C TYR A 384 3.61 -14.68 3.55
N TRP A 385 2.33 -15.00 3.80
CA TRP A 385 1.85 -16.38 3.92
C TRP A 385 1.57 -16.97 2.53
N SER A 386 1.70 -18.29 2.39
CA SER A 386 1.76 -19.00 1.10
C SER A 386 2.92 -18.58 0.15
N TYR A 387 3.82 -17.68 0.54
CA TYR A 387 4.94 -17.21 -0.30
C TYR A 387 5.93 -18.34 -0.67
N LYS A 388 6.05 -19.38 0.15
CA LYS A 388 6.87 -20.57 -0.17
C LYS A 388 6.20 -21.55 -1.14
N THR A 389 4.98 -21.24 -1.62
CA THR A 389 4.28 -22.06 -2.62
C THR A 389 4.51 -21.53 -4.02
N ALA A 390 4.53 -22.40 -5.04
CA ALA A 390 4.74 -21.95 -6.42
C ALA A 390 3.68 -20.94 -6.93
N SER A 391 2.47 -20.99 -6.36
CA SER A 391 1.36 -20.11 -6.76
C SER A 391 1.29 -18.78 -6.02
N HIS A 392 1.93 -18.63 -4.85
CA HIS A 392 1.84 -17.41 -4.02
C HIS A 392 0.37 -16.99 -3.78
N ALA A 393 -0.48 -17.95 -3.39
CA ALA A 393 -1.94 -17.82 -3.48
C ALA A 393 -2.53 -16.55 -2.81
N ALA A 394 -2.02 -16.16 -1.64
CA ALA A 394 -2.49 -14.97 -0.92
C ALA A 394 -2.16 -13.65 -1.64
N GLU A 395 -1.00 -13.57 -2.29
CA GLU A 395 -0.63 -12.42 -3.12
C GLU A 395 -1.53 -12.33 -4.35
N LEU A 396 -1.81 -13.47 -4.99
CA LEU A 396 -2.71 -13.54 -6.15
C LEU A 396 -4.12 -13.06 -5.81
N THR A 397 -4.72 -13.49 -4.69
CA THR A 397 -6.07 -13.05 -4.29
C THR A 397 -6.10 -11.57 -3.90
N ALA A 398 -5.01 -11.04 -3.34
CA ALA A 398 -4.85 -9.63 -3.01
C ALA A 398 -4.57 -8.72 -4.22
N GLY A 399 -4.27 -9.29 -5.39
CA GLY A 399 -4.09 -8.59 -6.67
C GLY A 399 -2.65 -8.51 -7.17
N TYR A 400 -1.67 -8.99 -6.40
CA TYR A 400 -0.27 -9.08 -6.82
C TYR A 400 -0.06 -10.37 -7.61
N TYR A 401 0.10 -10.27 -8.93
CA TYR A 401 0.33 -11.42 -9.79
C TYR A 401 1.80 -11.90 -9.70
N ASN A 402 2.20 -12.42 -8.52
CA ASN A 402 3.57 -12.73 -8.13
C ASN A 402 3.83 -14.26 -7.91
N PRO A 403 3.46 -15.18 -8.82
CA PRO A 403 3.85 -16.58 -8.68
C PRO A 403 5.38 -16.71 -8.77
N SER A 404 5.94 -17.84 -8.32
CA SER A 404 7.39 -18.02 -8.14
C SER A 404 8.24 -17.91 -9.42
N ASN A 405 7.61 -17.82 -10.59
CA ASN A 405 8.23 -17.65 -11.90
C ASN A 405 8.03 -16.24 -12.52
N ARG A 406 7.43 -15.27 -11.79
CA ARG A 406 7.12 -13.92 -12.28
C ARG A 406 7.11 -12.90 -11.14
N ASP A 407 7.91 -11.84 -11.30
CA ASP A 407 7.80 -10.64 -10.45
C ASP A 407 6.47 -9.91 -10.66
N GLY A 408 5.62 -9.92 -9.63
CA GLY A 408 4.33 -9.23 -9.57
C GLY A 408 4.39 -7.77 -9.12
N TYR A 409 5.50 -7.35 -8.49
CA TYR A 409 5.68 -6.02 -7.91
C TYR A 409 6.26 -5.02 -8.91
N SER A 410 7.20 -5.43 -9.75
CA SER A 410 7.83 -4.58 -10.78
C SER A 410 6.84 -3.83 -11.70
N PRO A 411 5.72 -4.42 -12.18
CA PRO A 411 4.71 -3.69 -12.96
C PRO A 411 3.93 -2.64 -12.15
N VAL A 412 3.69 -2.90 -10.86
CA VAL A 412 3.06 -1.92 -9.94
C VAL A 412 4.02 -0.75 -9.75
N PHE A 413 5.28 -1.03 -9.46
CA PHE A 413 6.32 -0.02 -9.22
C PHE A 413 6.68 0.80 -10.46
N GLU A 414 6.64 0.21 -11.66
CA GLU A 414 6.75 0.97 -12.92
C GLU A 414 5.63 2.02 -13.04
N THR A 415 4.42 1.70 -12.55
CA THR A 415 3.28 2.63 -12.57
C THR A 415 3.40 3.69 -11.49
N LEU A 416 3.78 3.32 -10.26
CA LEU A 416 4.03 4.28 -9.16
C LEU A 416 5.15 5.27 -9.51
N LYS A 417 6.18 4.82 -10.25
CA LYS A 417 7.30 5.65 -10.70
C LYS A 417 6.88 6.81 -11.60
N LYS A 418 5.84 6.63 -12.43
CA LYS A 418 5.31 7.70 -13.31
C LYS A 418 4.87 8.94 -12.53
N TYR A 419 4.48 8.76 -11.26
CA TYR A 419 3.96 9.79 -10.37
C TYR A 419 4.92 10.14 -9.23
N SER A 420 6.20 9.77 -9.34
CA SER A 420 7.25 10.04 -8.33
C SER A 420 6.87 9.61 -6.90
N VAL A 421 6.06 8.55 -6.78
CA VAL A 421 5.53 8.06 -5.51
C VAL A 421 6.66 7.56 -4.60
N THR A 422 6.54 7.83 -3.31
CA THR A 422 7.29 7.13 -2.27
C THR A 422 6.47 5.92 -1.79
N VAL A 423 7.03 4.72 -1.94
CA VAL A 423 6.39 3.50 -1.46
C VAL A 423 6.49 3.44 0.06
N LYS A 424 5.39 3.22 0.78
CA LYS A 424 5.42 2.90 2.21
C LYS A 424 5.11 1.42 2.40
N PHE A 425 6.13 0.63 2.70
CA PHE A 425 6.00 -0.80 2.92
C PHE A 425 5.56 -1.10 4.35
N VAL A 426 4.54 -1.94 4.51
CA VAL A 426 4.05 -2.39 5.82
C VAL A 426 4.94 -3.54 6.30
N CYS A 427 5.94 -3.22 7.11
CA CYS A 427 6.92 -4.15 7.63
C CYS A 427 6.23 -5.24 8.49
N PRO A 428 6.44 -6.53 8.20
CA PRO A 428 5.85 -7.63 8.98
C PRO A 428 6.41 -7.68 10.41
N GLY A 429 5.60 -8.19 11.35
CA GLY A 429 5.95 -8.27 12.77
C GLY A 429 6.64 -9.57 13.20
N PRO A 430 7.19 -9.63 14.44
CA PRO A 430 7.85 -10.82 15.00
C PRO A 430 6.99 -12.06 15.20
N GLN A 431 5.66 -11.92 15.15
CA GLN A 431 4.75 -12.72 15.97
C GLN A 431 4.28 -14.02 15.33
N MET A 432 5.20 -14.86 14.88
CA MET A 432 4.91 -16.28 14.62
C MET A 432 6.08 -17.12 15.14
N SER A 433 5.77 -18.21 15.82
CA SER A 433 6.76 -19.26 16.06
C SER A 433 7.23 -19.86 14.74
N SER A 434 8.41 -20.51 14.73
CA SER A 434 8.91 -21.20 13.54
C SER A 434 7.89 -22.20 12.98
N ASN A 435 7.14 -22.86 13.86
CA ASN A 435 6.10 -23.82 13.50
C ASN A 435 4.91 -23.16 12.77
N GLU A 436 4.41 -22.01 13.25
CA GLU A 436 3.32 -21.27 12.59
C GLU A 436 3.75 -20.70 11.23
N HIS A 437 5.03 -20.36 11.06
CA HIS A 437 5.58 -19.99 9.75
C HIS A 437 5.70 -21.18 8.79
N GLU A 438 6.05 -22.37 9.28
CA GLU A 438 6.10 -23.60 8.46
C GLU A 438 4.69 -24.02 8.01
N GLU A 439 3.70 -24.03 8.91
CA GLU A 439 2.30 -24.33 8.58
C GLU A 439 1.69 -23.30 7.61
N ALA A 440 2.01 -22.01 7.77
CA ALA A 440 1.59 -20.95 6.87
C ALA A 440 2.33 -20.90 5.52
N LEU A 441 3.35 -21.75 5.32
CA LEU A 441 4.27 -21.70 4.17
C LEU A 441 4.79 -20.27 3.92
N ALA A 442 5.15 -19.59 5.02
CA ALA A 442 5.39 -18.16 5.07
C ALA A 442 6.87 -17.78 4.90
N ASP A 443 7.14 -16.61 4.32
CA ASP A 443 8.50 -16.05 4.17
C ASP A 443 8.50 -14.50 4.24
N PRO A 444 8.36 -13.92 5.45
CA PRO A 444 8.32 -12.46 5.59
C PRO A 444 9.64 -11.79 5.22
N GLU A 445 10.79 -12.43 5.45
CA GLU A 445 12.09 -11.92 5.04
C GLU A 445 12.25 -11.95 3.51
N GLY A 446 11.92 -13.07 2.86
CA GLY A 446 12.00 -13.23 1.40
C GLY A 446 11.08 -12.26 0.67
N LEU A 447 9.84 -12.10 1.15
CA LEU A 447 8.92 -11.09 0.63
C LEU A 447 9.46 -9.68 0.81
N SER A 448 9.87 -9.32 2.04
CA SER A 448 10.38 -7.97 2.33
C SER A 448 11.57 -7.64 1.44
N TRP A 449 12.47 -8.61 1.23
CA TRP A 449 13.59 -8.46 0.32
C TRP A 449 13.11 -8.24 -1.13
N GLN A 450 12.16 -9.02 -1.64
CA GLN A 450 11.66 -8.83 -3.01
C GLN A 450 11.02 -7.44 -3.19
N VAL A 451 10.09 -7.06 -2.31
CA VAL A 451 9.31 -5.81 -2.42
C VAL A 451 10.22 -4.58 -2.31
N VAL A 452 11.16 -4.58 -1.35
CA VAL A 452 12.07 -3.46 -1.14
C VAL A 452 13.05 -3.29 -2.31
N ASN A 453 13.69 -4.38 -2.77
CA ASN A 453 14.64 -4.30 -3.88
C ASN A 453 13.94 -3.98 -5.21
N ALA A 454 12.77 -4.56 -5.49
CA ALA A 454 12.01 -4.23 -6.71
C ALA A 454 11.58 -2.76 -6.76
N ALA A 455 11.35 -2.09 -5.61
CA ALA A 455 11.11 -0.65 -5.56
C ALA A 455 12.38 0.16 -5.86
N TRP A 456 13.52 -0.22 -5.26
CA TRP A 456 14.81 0.43 -5.47
C TRP A 456 15.36 0.25 -6.89
N ASP A 457 15.21 -0.92 -7.51
CA ASP A 457 15.58 -1.19 -8.90
C ASP A 457 14.79 -0.31 -9.89
N LYS A 458 13.58 0.11 -9.50
CA LYS A 458 12.80 1.11 -10.25
C LYS A 458 13.22 2.55 -9.95
N GLY A 459 14.04 2.79 -8.94
CA GLY A 459 14.44 4.12 -8.48
C GLY A 459 13.36 4.83 -7.67
N LEU A 460 12.45 4.08 -7.04
CA LEU A 460 11.47 4.63 -6.11
C LEU A 460 12.14 4.92 -4.76
N LEU A 461 11.67 5.99 -4.11
CA LEU A 461 11.90 6.15 -2.67
C LEU A 461 11.00 5.15 -1.94
N ILE A 462 11.52 4.59 -0.84
CA ILE A 462 10.76 3.72 0.05
C ILE A 462 10.76 4.27 1.48
N GLY A 463 9.72 4.02 2.24
CA GLY A 463 9.62 4.21 3.68
C GLY A 463 8.97 2.99 4.32
N GLY A 464 9.06 2.88 5.64
CA GLY A 464 8.49 1.77 6.41
C GLY A 464 7.30 2.18 7.25
N GLU A 465 6.38 1.26 7.51
CA GLU A 465 5.39 1.34 8.59
C GLU A 465 5.34 0.00 9.31
N ASN A 466 5.30 -0.02 10.64
CA ASN A 466 5.15 -1.28 11.36
C ASN A 466 3.70 -1.79 11.41
N ALA A 467 3.50 -3.09 11.12
CA ALA A 467 2.18 -3.71 11.17
C ALA A 467 1.57 -3.78 12.60
N ILE A 468 2.36 -4.25 13.57
CA ILE A 468 1.95 -4.51 14.96
C ILE A 468 2.42 -3.36 15.87
N THR A 469 1.67 -3.05 16.93
CA THR A 469 2.07 -2.05 17.94
C THR A 469 2.84 -2.71 19.09
N CYS A 470 3.87 -2.02 19.59
CA CYS A 470 4.83 -2.50 20.61
C CYS A 470 5.72 -3.66 20.12
N PHE A 471 6.93 -3.31 19.67
CA PHE A 471 8.01 -4.29 19.55
C PHE A 471 8.90 -4.20 20.78
N ASP A 472 9.38 -5.37 21.21
CA ASP A 472 10.60 -5.43 21.99
C ASP A 472 11.80 -4.90 21.19
N ARG A 473 12.93 -4.79 21.89
CA ARG A 473 14.20 -4.37 21.32
C ARG A 473 14.65 -5.18 20.11
N GLU A 474 14.24 -6.45 19.99
CA GLU A 474 14.62 -7.33 18.88
C GLU A 474 13.82 -6.98 17.61
N GLY A 475 12.51 -6.77 17.73
CA GLY A 475 11.69 -6.25 16.64
C GLY A 475 12.12 -4.85 16.20
N CYS A 476 12.45 -3.96 17.13
CA CYS A 476 13.05 -2.66 16.79
C CYS A 476 14.35 -2.81 15.99
N MET A 477 15.23 -3.74 16.37
CA MET A 477 16.47 -4.00 15.63
C MET A 477 16.21 -4.50 14.20
N ARG A 478 15.26 -5.42 13.98
CA ARG A 478 14.89 -5.87 12.62
C ARG A 478 14.34 -4.73 11.76
N LEU A 479 13.50 -3.86 12.30
CA LEU A 479 12.99 -2.69 11.59
C LEU A 479 14.12 -1.71 11.21
N ILE A 480 15.08 -1.48 12.10
CA ILE A 480 16.28 -0.67 11.82
C ILE A 480 17.14 -1.31 10.73
N GLU A 481 17.32 -2.64 10.74
CA GLU A 481 18.14 -3.35 9.76
C GLU A 481 17.48 -3.39 8.37
N MET A 482 16.15 -3.49 8.30
CA MET A 482 15.39 -3.33 7.06
C MET A 482 15.45 -1.90 6.53
N ALA A 483 15.38 -0.90 7.42
CA ALA A 483 15.43 0.51 7.03
C ALA A 483 16.84 1.02 6.69
N LYS A 484 17.89 0.45 7.29
CA LYS A 484 19.31 0.84 7.13
C LYS A 484 20.19 -0.42 6.91
N PRO A 485 20.04 -1.13 5.77
CA PRO A 485 20.78 -2.36 5.50
C PRO A 485 22.28 -2.10 5.38
N ARG A 486 23.06 -2.61 6.34
CA ARG A 486 24.48 -2.27 6.56
C ARG A 486 25.44 -2.63 5.43
N ASN A 487 25.02 -3.52 4.52
CA ASN A 487 25.85 -4.04 3.42
C ASN A 487 25.18 -3.90 2.05
N HIS A 488 24.20 -2.99 1.90
CA HIS A 488 23.57 -2.79 0.58
C HIS A 488 24.60 -2.21 -0.41
N PRO A 489 24.85 -2.82 -1.58
CA PRO A 489 25.88 -2.37 -2.52
C PRO A 489 25.73 -0.89 -2.91
N ASP A 490 24.49 -0.45 -3.15
CA ASP A 490 24.15 0.93 -3.54
C ASP A 490 23.87 1.87 -2.35
N SER A 491 24.11 1.44 -1.10
CA SER A 491 23.84 2.23 0.12
C SER A 491 22.38 2.70 0.28
N TYR A 492 21.42 1.97 -0.28
CA TYR A 492 20.00 2.26 -0.10
C TYR A 492 19.57 2.16 1.37
N HIS A 493 18.64 3.03 1.72
CA HIS A 493 18.01 3.13 3.04
C HIS A 493 16.61 3.70 2.87
N PHE A 494 15.78 3.57 3.90
CA PHE A 494 14.43 4.12 3.90
C PHE A 494 14.50 5.66 4.00
N SER A 495 13.66 6.32 3.20
CA SER A 495 13.52 7.79 3.16
C SER A 495 12.75 8.36 4.36
N PHE A 496 11.94 7.54 5.04
CA PHE A 496 11.29 7.81 6.33
C PHE A 496 10.79 6.51 6.97
N PHE A 497 10.34 6.59 8.23
CA PHE A 497 9.62 5.52 8.89
C PHE A 497 8.41 6.05 9.67
N THR A 498 7.23 5.47 9.45
CA THR A 498 6.01 5.72 10.22
C THR A 498 5.92 4.73 11.37
N TYR A 499 6.08 5.21 12.60
CA TYR A 499 5.89 4.41 13.80
C TYR A 499 4.42 4.41 14.23
N ARG A 500 3.75 3.27 14.07
CA ARG A 500 2.43 3.00 14.64
C ARG A 500 2.61 2.58 16.10
N GLN A 501 2.29 3.50 17.00
CA GLN A 501 2.46 3.36 18.44
C GLN A 501 1.27 2.63 19.12
N PRO A 502 1.48 1.98 20.28
CA PRO A 502 0.40 1.69 21.22
C PRO A 502 -0.20 3.00 21.74
N SER A 503 -1.53 3.10 21.78
CA SER A 503 -2.24 4.24 22.38
C SER A 503 -2.83 3.87 23.74
N PRO A 504 -2.72 4.72 24.77
CA PRO A 504 -2.00 6.00 24.79
C PRO A 504 -0.49 5.84 25.07
N LEU A 505 0.33 6.78 24.56
CA LEU A 505 1.71 6.93 25.02
C LEU A 505 1.73 7.35 26.50
N VAL A 506 2.30 6.51 27.36
CA VAL A 506 2.53 6.83 28.78
C VAL A 506 4.03 6.94 29.05
N GLN A 507 4.47 8.11 29.52
CA GLN A 507 5.85 8.36 29.91
C GLN A 507 6.27 7.41 31.05
N GLY A 508 7.42 6.74 30.88
CA GLY A 508 7.92 5.74 31.84
C GLY A 508 7.41 4.31 31.61
N SER A 509 6.58 4.06 30.59
CA SER A 509 6.34 2.71 30.07
C SER A 509 7.59 2.14 29.37
N THR A 510 7.71 0.81 29.28
CA THR A 510 8.80 0.15 28.54
C THR A 510 8.80 0.57 27.06
N CYS A 511 7.63 0.63 26.44
CA CYS A 511 7.46 1.09 25.05
C CYS A 511 8.04 2.50 24.79
N PHE A 512 8.07 3.38 25.79
CA PHE A 512 8.66 4.72 25.64
C PHE A 512 10.19 4.65 25.48
N ALA A 513 10.85 3.74 26.21
CA ALA A 513 12.30 3.55 26.13
C ALA A 513 12.72 2.82 24.84
N ASP A 514 11.94 1.84 24.39
CA ASP A 514 12.20 1.14 23.13
C ASP A 514 11.96 2.06 21.91
N LEU A 515 10.98 2.98 21.98
CA LEU A 515 10.75 4.01 20.97
C LEU A 515 11.87 5.07 20.94
N ASP A 516 12.34 5.54 22.12
CA ASP A 516 13.52 6.42 22.22
C ASP A 516 14.76 5.77 21.57
N TYR A 517 15.02 4.50 21.87
CA TYR A 517 16.09 3.74 21.24
C TYR A 517 15.92 3.63 19.72
N PHE A 518 14.70 3.30 19.25
CA PHE A 518 14.39 3.18 17.84
C PHE A 518 14.66 4.49 17.08
N ILE A 519 14.10 5.62 17.54
CA ILE A 519 14.26 6.94 16.91
C ILE A 519 15.74 7.31 16.81
N LYS A 520 16.50 7.18 17.91
CA LYS A 520 17.94 7.48 17.94
C LYS A 520 18.74 6.66 16.93
N ARG A 521 18.44 5.38 16.77
CA ARG A 521 19.13 4.51 15.79
C ARG A 521 18.74 4.83 14.35
N MET A 522 17.49 5.23 14.11
CA MET A 522 17.03 5.71 12.80
C MET A 522 17.70 7.03 12.42
N HIS A 523 17.84 7.95 13.37
CA HIS A 523 18.60 9.21 13.23
C HIS A 523 20.12 9.03 13.12
N GLY A 524 20.65 7.84 13.39
CA GLY A 524 22.09 7.55 13.29
C GLY A 524 22.90 7.92 14.54
N GLU A 525 22.27 8.07 15.71
CA GLU A 525 22.99 8.26 16.96
C GLU A 525 23.81 7.00 17.33
N VAL A 526 25.12 7.19 17.48
CA VAL A 526 26.06 6.16 17.94
C VAL A 526 25.98 6.05 19.46
N TYR A 527 25.37 4.98 19.96
CA TYR A 527 25.28 4.74 21.40
C TYR A 527 26.66 4.30 21.93
N MET A 528 27.41 5.23 22.53
CA MET A 528 28.77 5.06 23.06
C MET A 528 28.89 4.14 24.29
N HIS A 529 28.14 3.04 24.35
CA HIS A 529 28.12 2.15 25.53
C HIS A 529 29.31 1.17 25.60
N LEU A 530 30.02 0.94 24.50
CA LEU A 530 31.17 0.01 24.46
C LEU A 530 32.52 0.70 24.67
N GLN A 531 32.68 1.97 24.29
CA GLN A 531 33.92 2.70 24.55
C GLN A 531 34.14 3.01 26.04
N SER A 532 33.09 3.19 26.83
CA SER A 532 33.20 3.40 28.28
C SER A 532 33.68 2.15 29.02
N ILE A 533 33.17 0.96 28.66
CA ILE A 533 33.63 -0.31 29.23
C ILE A 533 35.09 -0.58 28.80
N ALA A 534 35.44 -0.35 27.53
CA ALA A 534 36.82 -0.48 27.06
C ALA A 534 37.79 0.45 27.80
N HIS A 535 37.46 1.74 27.98
CA HIS A 535 38.29 2.67 28.75
C HIS A 535 38.42 2.25 30.23
N VAL A 536 37.36 1.76 30.87
CA VAL A 536 37.42 1.27 32.27
C VAL A 536 38.28 -0.01 32.38
N TYR A 537 38.20 -0.93 31.41
CA TYR A 537 39.05 -2.12 31.39
C TYR A 537 40.52 -1.80 31.09
N ILE A 538 40.79 -0.91 30.13
CA ILE A 538 42.14 -0.45 29.81
C ILE A 538 42.75 0.31 30.99
N ALA A 539 41.98 1.19 31.66
CA ALA A 539 42.41 1.86 32.88
C ALA A 539 42.72 0.86 34.01
N LYS A 540 41.88 -0.17 34.21
CA LYS A 540 42.15 -1.25 35.18
C LYS A 540 43.40 -2.07 34.83
N LEU A 541 43.63 -2.40 33.57
CA LEU A 541 44.85 -3.11 33.14
C LEU A 541 46.12 -2.27 33.31
N LEU A 542 46.05 -0.97 32.98
CA LEU A 542 47.16 -0.03 33.20
C LEU A 542 47.45 0.15 34.69
N PHE A 543 46.42 0.25 35.53
CA PHE A 543 46.56 0.35 36.99
C PHE A 543 47.16 -0.94 37.60
N LEU A 544 46.74 -2.12 37.13
CA LEU A 544 47.35 -3.39 37.54
C LEU A 544 48.84 -3.48 37.13
N ARG A 545 49.19 -3.05 35.91
CA ARG A 545 50.59 -2.97 35.47
C ARG A 545 51.40 -1.99 36.34
N PHE A 546 50.82 -0.85 36.71
CA PHE A 546 51.48 0.13 37.58
C PHE A 546 51.79 -0.46 38.96
N ILE A 547 50.85 -1.19 39.56
CA ILE A 547 51.04 -1.88 40.86
C ILE A 547 52.13 -2.97 40.74
N VAL A 548 52.10 -3.80 39.69
CA VAL A 548 53.10 -4.87 39.50
C VAL A 548 54.50 -4.32 39.24
N CYS A 549 54.63 -3.14 38.64
CA CYS A 549 55.91 -2.43 38.48
C CYS A 549 56.38 -1.68 39.74
N PHE A 550 55.52 -1.48 40.75
CA PHE A 550 55.88 -0.81 42.02
C PHE A 550 56.12 -1.81 43.17
N CYS A 551 55.71 -3.07 42.98
CA CYS A 551 55.96 -4.18 43.91
C CYS A 551 57.11 -5.11 43.45
N ARG A 552 57.97 -4.61 42.55
CA ARG A 552 59.26 -5.20 42.14
C ARG A 552 60.35 -4.14 42.33
#